data_AF-A0A0M8T7Z0-F1
#
_entry.id   AF-A0A0M8T7Z0-F1
#
_cell.length_a   1.000
_cell.length_b   1.000
_cell.length_c   1.000
_cell.angle_alpha   90.00
_cell.angle_beta   90.00
_cell.angle_gamma   90.00
#
_symmetry.space_group_name_H-M   'P 1'
#
loop_
_entity.id
_entity.type
_entity.pdbx_description
1 polymer ?
#
loop_
_entity_poly.entity_id
_entity_poly.type
_entity_poly.pdbx_seq_one_letter_code
_entity_poly.pdbx_strand_id
1 'polypeptide(L)'
;MPRPLWTGAISFGLVTIPVKIVSATEDHDVHFHRVHLEDMGRVRTRKICELDGEVVSQDEIGKGYEIAPDQTVPVTDEELRQMPLPTAKAIEIAAFVDAGT
;
A
#
# COMPACT_ATOMS: atom_id res chain seq x y z
N MET A 1 -1.39 -18.37 14.50
CA MET A 1 -0.94 -17.20 15.31
C MET A 1 -1.03 -15.98 14.40
N PRO A 2 -1.80 -14.93 14.73
CA PRO A 2 -2.03 -13.81 13.81
C PRO A 2 -0.70 -13.12 13.46
N ARG A 3 -0.47 -12.90 12.15
CA ARG A 3 0.72 -12.18 11.67
C ARG A 3 0.48 -10.68 11.92
N PRO A 4 1.39 -9.98 12.63
CA PRO A 4 1.23 -8.55 12.85
C PRO A 4 1.24 -7.82 11.50
N LEU A 5 0.32 -6.86 11.36
CA LEU A 5 0.25 -5.95 10.21
C LEU A 5 1.44 -4.99 10.25
N TRP A 6 1.81 -4.55 11.45
CA TRP A 6 2.89 -3.60 11.68
C TRP A 6 3.53 -3.84 13.05
N THR A 7 4.83 -3.54 13.14
CA THR A 7 5.60 -3.56 14.40
C THR A 7 6.36 -2.25 14.50
N GLY A 8 6.30 -1.63 15.67
CA GLY A 8 7.00 -0.37 15.94
C GLY A 8 6.90 -0.02 17.42
N ALA A 9 6.98 1.26 17.75
CA ALA A 9 6.89 1.72 19.13
C ALA A 9 5.86 2.84 19.30
N ILE A 10 5.26 2.91 20.49
CA ILE A 10 4.49 4.07 20.94
C ILE A 10 5.39 4.88 21.86
N SER A 11 5.48 6.19 21.63
CA SER A 11 6.29 7.12 22.43
C SER A 11 5.45 8.22 23.05
N PHE A 12 5.73 8.55 24.31
CA PHE A 12 5.20 9.74 25.00
C PHE A 12 6.26 10.32 25.92
N GLY A 13 6.67 11.56 25.68
CA GLY A 13 7.79 12.19 26.39
C GLY A 13 9.09 11.39 26.24
N LEU A 14 9.57 10.79 27.33
CA LEU A 14 10.81 10.00 27.37
C LEU A 14 10.56 8.48 27.44
N VAL A 15 9.30 8.04 27.34
CA VAL A 15 8.92 6.63 27.44
C VAL A 15 8.66 6.08 26.04
N THR A 16 9.26 4.94 25.72
CA THR A 16 9.10 4.23 24.44
C THR A 16 8.71 2.79 24.70
N ILE A 17 7.55 2.37 24.17
CA ILE A 17 6.97 1.03 24.39
C ILE A 17 6.86 0.31 23.05
N PRO A 18 7.50 -0.86 22.86
CA PRO A 18 7.35 -1.64 21.63
C PRO A 18 5.95 -2.26 21.54
N VAL A 19 5.31 -2.15 20.37
CA VAL A 19 3.96 -2.65 20.11
C VAL A 19 3.86 -3.43 18.79
N LYS A 20 2.83 -4.26 18.69
CA LYS A 20 2.46 -4.98 17.47
C LYS A 20 1.00 -4.67 17.15
N ILE A 21 0.72 -4.22 15.93
CA ILE A 21 -0.64 -4.02 15.43
C ILE A 21 -1.10 -5.30 14.77
N VAL A 22 -2.27 -5.78 15.18
CA VAL A 22 -2.95 -6.95 14.62
C VAL A 22 -4.32 -6.52 14.10
N SER A 23 -4.82 -7.22 13.08
CA SER A 23 -6.17 -6.95 12.58
C SER A 23 -7.20 -7.30 13.65
N ALA A 24 -8.14 -6.38 13.92
CA ALA A 24 -9.25 -6.63 14.83
C ALA A 24 -10.41 -7.37 14.15
N THR A 25 -10.48 -7.27 12.82
CA THR A 25 -11.50 -7.91 11.97
C THR A 25 -10.84 -8.72 10.87
N GLU A 26 -11.53 -9.76 10.41
CA GLU A 26 -11.12 -10.56 9.25
C GLU A 26 -12.18 -10.40 8.17
N ASP A 27 -11.74 -10.12 6.95
CA ASP A 27 -12.62 -10.05 5.79
C ASP A 27 -12.87 -11.48 5.29
N HIS A 28 -14.15 -11.83 5.08
CA HIS A 28 -14.58 -13.13 4.59
C HIS A 28 -15.15 -13.02 3.17
N ASP A 29 -14.47 -12.28 2.30
CA ASP A 29 -14.88 -12.19 0.91
C ASP A 29 -14.56 -13.45 0.09
N VAL A 30 -15.53 -13.88 -0.71
CA VAL A 30 -15.37 -14.98 -1.67
C VAL A 30 -14.68 -14.44 -2.94
N HIS A 31 -13.50 -14.97 -3.27
CA HIS A 31 -12.79 -14.57 -4.48
C HIS A 31 -13.31 -15.28 -5.73
N PHE A 32 -13.65 -14.49 -6.76
CA PHE A 32 -14.01 -14.99 -8.08
C PHE A 32 -12.84 -14.83 -9.06
N HIS A 33 -12.68 -15.80 -9.97
CA HIS A 33 -11.78 -15.66 -11.11
C HIS A 33 -12.57 -15.24 -12.35
N ARG A 34 -11.95 -14.45 -13.22
CA ARG A 34 -12.56 -14.03 -14.49
C ARG A 34 -12.60 -15.22 -15.45
N VAL A 35 -13.78 -15.49 -16.00
CA VAL A 35 -14.02 -16.53 -16.98
C VAL A 35 -14.58 -15.93 -18.28
N HIS A 36 -14.28 -16.56 -19.40
CA HIS A 36 -14.93 -16.29 -20.67
C HIS A 36 -16.32 -16.94 -20.64
N LEU A 37 -17.38 -16.17 -20.89
CA LEU A 37 -18.76 -16.60 -20.62
C LEU A 37 -19.24 -17.75 -21.52
N GLU A 38 -18.61 -17.94 -22.68
CA GLU A 38 -19.02 -18.96 -23.65
C GLU A 38 -18.45 -20.35 -23.30
N ASP A 39 -17.20 -20.42 -22.85
CA ASP A 39 -16.45 -21.68 -22.65
C ASP A 39 -15.98 -21.89 -21.20
N MET A 40 -16.28 -20.94 -20.30
CA MET A 40 -15.82 -20.90 -18.91
C MET A 40 -14.28 -20.95 -18.75
N GLY A 41 -13.54 -20.62 -19.81
CA GLY A 41 -12.09 -20.59 -19.82
C GLY A 41 -11.53 -19.44 -18.99
N ARG A 42 -10.35 -19.64 -18.39
CA ARG A 42 -9.70 -18.62 -17.54
C ARG A 42 -9.18 -17.45 -18.36
N VAL A 43 -9.64 -16.24 -18.04
CA VAL A 43 -9.20 -15.00 -18.72
C VAL A 43 -7.85 -14.55 -18.17
N ARG A 44 -6.87 -14.33 -19.07
CA ARG A 44 -5.59 -13.69 -18.74
C ARG A 44 -5.61 -12.23 -19.16
N THR A 45 -5.01 -11.37 -18.35
CA THR A 45 -4.84 -9.94 -18.67
C THR A 45 -3.39 -9.70 -19.06
N ARG A 46 -3.16 -8.97 -20.16
CA ARG A 46 -1.85 -8.46 -20.57
C ARG A 46 -1.84 -6.95 -20.44
N LYS A 47 -0.72 -6.38 -20.00
CA LYS A 47 -0.51 -4.95 -19.90
C LYS A 47 0.26 -4.52 -21.14
N ILE A 48 -0.19 -3.45 -21.79
CA ILE A 48 0.36 -2.96 -23.06
C ILE A 48 0.70 -1.48 -22.87
N CYS A 49 1.89 -1.06 -23.27
CA CYS A 49 2.28 0.34 -23.24
C CYS A 49 1.58 1.10 -24.37
N GLU A 50 1.01 2.27 -24.06
CA GLU A 50 0.22 3.06 -25.02
C GLU A 50 1.09 3.71 -26.11
N LEU A 51 2.38 3.95 -25.82
CA LEU A 51 3.29 4.66 -26.73
C LEU A 51 3.86 3.77 -27.83
N ASP A 52 4.21 2.53 -27.50
CA ASP A 52 4.88 1.59 -28.41
C ASP A 52 4.02 0.36 -28.77
N GLY A 53 2.93 0.10 -28.04
CA GLY A 53 2.04 -1.05 -28.26
C GLY A 53 2.61 -2.38 -27.78
N GLU A 54 3.75 -2.38 -27.07
CA GLU A 54 4.42 -3.58 -26.61
C GLU A 54 3.84 -4.11 -25.28
N VAL A 55 3.91 -5.42 -25.10
CA VAL A 55 3.45 -6.07 -23.86
C VAL A 55 4.53 -5.89 -22.79
N VAL A 56 4.17 -5.21 -21.71
CA VAL A 56 5.08 -4.91 -20.60
C VAL A 56 4.86 -5.83 -19.40
N SER A 57 5.95 -6.20 -18.74
CA SER A 57 5.94 -6.97 -17.49
C SER A 57 5.68 -6.06 -16.27
N GLN A 58 5.39 -6.66 -15.12
CA GLN A 58 5.13 -5.91 -13.89
C GLN A 58 6.36 -5.11 -13.44
N ASP A 59 7.56 -5.62 -13.68
CA ASP A 59 8.82 -4.99 -13.25
C ASP A 59 9.17 -3.73 -14.07
N GLU A 60 8.58 -3.61 -15.26
CA GLU A 60 8.72 -2.45 -16.15
C GLU A 60 7.69 -1.35 -15.84
N ILE A 61 6.74 -1.60 -14.93
CA ILE A 61 5.65 -0.67 -14.61
C ILE A 61 5.92 0.04 -13.29
N GLY A 62 6.24 1.33 -13.38
CA GLY A 62 6.35 2.24 -12.24
C GLY A 62 5.08 3.03 -11.95
N LYS A 63 5.16 3.92 -10.95
CA LYS A 63 4.15 4.96 -10.70
C LYS A 63 4.63 6.26 -11.33
N GLY A 64 3.74 7.02 -11.95
CA GLY A 64 4.01 8.37 -12.45
C GLY A 64 2.93 9.33 -11.99
N TYR A 65 3.29 10.59 -11.76
CA TYR A 65 2.36 11.66 -11.41
C TYR A 65 2.42 12.78 -12.44
N GLU A 66 1.27 13.16 -12.98
CA GLU A 66 1.15 14.22 -13.99
C GLU A 66 1.11 15.59 -13.29
N ILE A 67 2.12 16.43 -13.55
CA ILE A 67 2.24 17.78 -12.96
C ILE A 67 1.70 18.87 -13.88
N ALA A 68 1.65 18.60 -15.18
CA ALA A 68 1.10 19.44 -16.23
C ALA A 68 0.74 18.55 -17.43
N PRO A 69 -0.07 19.02 -18.40
CA PRO A 69 -0.36 18.26 -19.61
C PRO A 69 0.93 17.78 -20.27
N ASP A 70 0.98 16.48 -20.57
CA ASP A 70 2.14 15.78 -21.15
C ASP A 70 3.43 15.79 -20.29
N GLN A 71 3.34 16.19 -19.02
CA GLN A 71 4.48 16.22 -18.10
C GLN A 71 4.23 15.28 -16.91
N THR A 72 4.77 14.07 -17.02
CA THR A 72 4.69 13.04 -15.98
C THR A 72 6.05 12.85 -15.30
N VAL A 73 6.06 12.89 -13.97
CA VAL A 73 7.25 12.62 -13.15
C VAL A 73 7.15 11.19 -12.57
N PRO A 74 8.17 10.34 -12.73
CA PRO A 74 8.18 9.02 -12.09
C PRO A 74 8.23 9.16 -10.57
N VAL A 75 7.47 8.34 -9.87
CA VAL A 75 7.49 8.21 -8.41
C VAL A 75 8.07 6.85 -8.08
N THR A 76 9.34 6.81 -7.67
CA THR A 76 10.01 5.56 -7.33
C THR A 76 9.82 5.20 -5.86
N ASP A 77 9.78 3.90 -5.56
CA ASP A 77 9.72 3.45 -4.16
C ASP A 77 10.99 3.84 -3.37
N GLU A 78 12.13 4.02 -4.04
CA GLU A 78 13.38 4.44 -3.41
C GLU A 78 13.33 5.91 -2.97
N GLU A 79 12.84 6.81 -3.82
CA GLU A 79 12.62 8.21 -3.44
C GLU A 79 11.65 8.31 -2.25
N LEU A 80 10.54 7.54 -2.29
CA LEU A 80 9.58 7.50 -1.18
C LEU A 80 10.19 7.01 0.13
N ARG A 81 11.14 6.05 0.08
CA ARG A 81 11.86 5.57 1.28
C ARG A 81 12.85 6.59 1.83
N GLN A 82 13.46 7.38 0.96
CA GLN A 82 14.40 8.43 1.35
C GLN A 82 13.69 9.67 1.91
N MET A 83 12.38 9.79 1.70
CA MET A 83 11.60 10.86 2.32
C MET A 83 11.72 10.75 3.86
N PRO A 84 12.12 11.83 4.54
CA PRO A 84 12.17 11.85 5.99
C PRO A 84 10.73 11.87 6.51
N LEU A 85 10.16 10.68 6.70
CA LEU A 85 8.87 10.50 7.37
C LEU A 85 9.15 10.36 8.87
N PRO A 86 8.95 11.41 9.70
CA PRO A 86 9.22 11.36 11.13
C PRO A 86 8.41 10.27 11.86
N THR A 87 7.30 9.82 11.27
CA THR A 87 6.36 8.83 11.84
C THR A 87 6.58 7.40 11.35
N ALA A 88 7.62 7.11 10.56
CA ALA A 88 7.75 5.83 9.86
C ALA A 88 7.79 4.58 10.78
N LYS A 89 8.20 4.73 12.04
CA LYS A 89 8.35 3.60 12.99
C LYS A 89 7.84 3.88 14.41
N ALA A 90 7.37 5.09 14.68
CA ALA A 90 6.93 5.50 16.01
C ALA A 90 5.58 6.22 15.93
N ILE A 91 4.66 5.83 16.80
CA ILE A 91 3.39 6.51 17.03
C ILE A 91 3.58 7.39 18.26
N GLU A 92 3.46 8.70 18.09
CA GLU A 92 3.53 9.65 19.20
C GLU A 92 2.15 9.87 19.82
N ILE A 93 2.04 9.74 21.14
CA ILE A 93 0.80 10.08 21.85
C ILE A 93 0.71 11.61 21.95
N ALA A 94 -0.20 12.20 21.18
CA ALA A 94 -0.44 13.65 21.22
C ALA A 94 -1.17 14.10 22.50
N ALA A 95 -2.17 13.34 22.94
CA ALA A 95 -2.94 13.64 24.14
C ALA A 95 -3.69 12.38 24.65
N PHE A 96 -4.03 12.39 25.93
CA PHE A 96 -5.01 11.47 26.51
C PHE A 96 -6.33 12.23 26.66
N VAL A 97 -7.40 11.68 26.10
CA VAL A 97 -8.75 12.27 26.14
C VAL A 97 -9.69 11.34 26.91
N ASP A 98 -10.75 11.90 27.49
CA ASP A 98 -11.81 11.10 28.10
C ASP A 98 -12.52 10.27 27.01
N ALA A 99 -12.89 9.03 27.35
CA ALA A 99 -13.57 8.12 26.44
C ALA A 99 -15.05 8.47 26.22
N GLY A 100 -15.64 9.32 27.08
CA GLY A 100 -17.05 9.70 27.02
C GLY A 100 -17.25 11.20 27.16
N THR A 101 -17.55 11.86 26.05
CA THR A 101 -18.45 13.01 26.01
C THR A 101 -19.43 12.81 24.85
#